data_AF-A0A920EWP6-F1
#
_entry.id   AF-A0A920EWP6-F1
#
_cell.length_a   1.000
_cell.length_b   1.000
_cell.length_c   1.000
_cell.angle_alpha   90.00
_cell.angle_beta   90.00
_cell.angle_gamma   90.00
#
_symmetry.space_group_name_H-M   'P 1'
#
loop_
_entity.id
_entity.type
_entity.pdbx_description
1 polymer ?
#
loop_
_entity_poly.entity_id
_entity_poly.type
_entity_poly.pdbx_seq_one_letter_code
_entity_poly.pdbx_strand_id
1 'polypeptide(L)'
;MFNENPELIITSLDKQIWDEELENFVPKNIFDVHTHIYKWSFNQDPKKDIGERNFQGKYFSEVSMRFADQVDQLLMPNRVVNRLSFPFPFKYPCNFEGSNEYILEQTKTLTENKCLILINPNMDKNYIEGLLLKNNIKGFKPYRFYSKTKDTINCKILDFITEEQIEIADKFGLIIMMHLAKKDAIADDDNINDLIYLSDKYPNVKWILAHCARSYSAWALEKGIKKIRDLKNIWYDCSTVCESDSIDALYQGVGLEKIMYGSDDMIGRMRGKYITFGKAWSAINSDNHNLALSHCDDRMTFIRYEQLRAMKRGIRNSKITESEKQDLFYNNAKNLIDSVNSRN
;
A
#
# COMPACT_ATOMS: atom_id res chain seq x y z
N MET A 1 22.43 11.51 9.61
CA MET A 1 21.50 11.40 8.45
C MET A 1 20.07 11.00 8.83
N PHE A 2 19.75 9.88 9.49
CA PHE A 2 18.34 9.57 9.88
C PHE A 2 17.71 10.69 10.72
N ASN A 3 18.38 11.10 11.80
CA ASN A 3 17.92 12.17 12.71
C ASN A 3 18.03 13.60 12.13
N GLU A 4 18.61 13.76 10.94
CA GLU A 4 18.82 15.07 10.29
C GLU A 4 17.87 15.27 9.10
N ASN A 5 17.07 14.26 8.77
CA ASN A 5 16.10 14.39 7.70
C ASN A 5 14.91 15.22 8.21
N PRO A 6 14.65 16.41 7.62
CA PRO A 6 13.57 17.28 8.08
C PRO A 6 12.19 16.62 8.00
N GLU A 7 12.01 15.65 7.11
CA GLU A 7 10.77 14.87 6.98
C GLU A 7 10.54 13.90 8.15
N LEU A 8 11.54 13.63 8.99
CA LEU A 8 11.47 12.67 10.11
C LEU A 8 11.71 13.33 11.48
N ILE A 9 11.61 14.65 11.60
CA ILE A 9 11.71 15.34 12.90
C ILE A 9 10.36 15.24 13.60
N ILE A 10 10.28 14.59 14.76
CA ILE A 10 9.04 14.53 15.57
C ILE A 10 8.74 15.90 16.20
N THR A 11 7.54 16.42 15.94
CA THR A 11 7.05 17.68 16.52
C THR A 11 6.24 17.43 17.80
N SER A 12 5.90 18.49 18.54
CA SER A 12 4.97 18.37 19.67
C SER A 12 3.55 17.99 19.25
N LEU A 13 3.10 18.37 18.03
CA LEU A 13 1.83 17.92 17.49
C LEU A 13 1.81 16.40 17.27
N ASP A 14 2.89 15.84 16.71
CA ASP A 14 2.98 14.39 16.46
C ASP A 14 2.94 13.61 17.78
N LYS A 15 3.67 14.08 18.80
CA LYS A 15 3.64 13.48 20.15
C LYS A 15 2.23 13.51 20.73
N GLN A 16 1.56 14.67 20.65
CA GLN A 16 0.20 14.82 21.15
C GLN A 16 -0.77 13.85 20.45
N ILE A 17 -0.76 13.79 19.12
CA ILE A 17 -1.62 12.87 18.36
C ILE A 17 -1.33 11.42 18.75
N TRP A 18 -0.05 11.05 18.87
CA TRP A 18 0.32 9.70 19.27
C TRP A 18 -0.20 9.37 20.67
N ASP A 19 0.15 10.17 21.67
CA ASP A 19 -0.13 9.91 23.08
C ASP A 19 -1.65 9.95 23.38
N GLU A 20 -2.37 10.91 22.80
CA GLU A 20 -3.80 11.13 23.08
C GLU A 20 -4.72 10.29 22.19
N GLU A 21 -4.35 10.08 20.91
CA GLU A 21 -5.24 9.43 19.95
C GLU A 21 -4.81 8.01 19.57
N LEU A 22 -3.51 7.71 19.41
CA LEU A 22 -3.07 6.50 18.72
C LEU A 22 -2.49 5.42 19.64
N GLU A 23 -1.86 5.77 20.77
CA GLU A 23 -1.18 4.83 21.66
C GLU A 23 -2.10 3.69 22.14
N ASN A 24 -3.35 3.99 22.49
CA ASN A 24 -4.30 2.97 22.93
C ASN A 24 -5.07 2.29 21.78
N PHE A 25 -4.99 2.87 20.57
CA PHE A 25 -5.67 2.33 19.40
C PHE A 25 -4.80 1.32 18.66
N VAL A 26 -3.52 1.65 18.45
CA VAL A 26 -2.56 0.86 17.69
C VAL A 26 -1.97 -0.24 18.59
N PRO A 27 -2.16 -1.53 18.27
CA PRO A 27 -1.70 -2.64 19.09
C PRO A 27 -0.17 -2.75 19.11
N LYS A 28 0.37 -3.55 20.04
CA LYS A 28 1.82 -3.72 20.23
C LYS A 28 2.49 -4.51 19.10
N ASN A 29 1.77 -5.45 18.49
CA ASN A 29 2.26 -6.23 17.35
C ASN A 29 1.50 -5.81 16.09
N ILE A 30 2.24 -5.46 15.05
CA ILE A 30 1.72 -4.99 13.76
C ILE A 30 2.35 -5.81 12.64
N PHE A 31 1.54 -6.13 11.64
CA PHE A 31 2.01 -6.63 10.36
C PHE A 31 1.64 -5.60 9.29
N ASP A 32 2.63 -4.88 8.78
CA ASP A 32 2.46 -3.89 7.73
C ASP A 32 2.51 -4.57 6.35
N VAL A 33 1.37 -4.65 5.67
CA VAL A 33 1.31 -5.35 4.37
C VAL A 33 1.82 -4.52 3.18
N HIS A 34 2.24 -3.27 3.39
CA HIS A 34 2.58 -2.34 2.31
C HIS A 34 3.77 -1.46 2.69
N THR A 35 4.98 -1.95 2.44
CA THR A 35 6.22 -1.17 2.67
C THR A 35 7.13 -1.21 1.47
N HIS A 36 7.62 -0.04 1.03
CA HIS A 36 8.58 0.02 -0.07
C HIS A 36 10.02 -0.03 0.42
N ILE A 37 10.87 -0.81 -0.26
CA ILE A 37 12.31 -0.92 -0.02
C ILE A 37 13.00 -0.68 -1.36
N TYR A 38 13.91 0.29 -1.45
CA TYR A 38 14.44 0.71 -2.75
C TYR A 38 15.77 1.47 -2.64
N LYS A 39 16.46 1.61 -3.78
CA LYS A 39 17.48 2.65 -4.00
C LYS A 39 16.98 3.59 -5.09
N TRP A 40 17.14 4.90 -4.88
CA TRP A 40 16.73 5.91 -5.83
C TRP A 40 17.46 5.78 -7.18
N SER A 41 18.67 5.21 -7.17
CA SER A 41 19.42 4.86 -8.38
C SER A 41 18.72 3.81 -9.27
N PHE A 42 17.71 3.08 -8.76
CA PHE A 42 16.92 2.16 -9.57
C PHE A 42 15.86 2.85 -10.42
N ASN A 43 15.52 4.11 -10.09
CA ASN A 43 14.84 4.99 -11.03
C ASN A 43 15.86 5.43 -12.08
N GLN A 44 15.72 4.97 -13.32
CA GLN A 44 16.65 5.27 -14.41
C GLN A 44 16.14 6.40 -15.31
N ASP A 45 14.99 7.00 -15.00
CA ASP A 45 14.49 8.17 -15.72
C ASP A 45 15.53 9.31 -15.62
N PRO A 46 16.07 9.82 -16.74
CA PRO A 46 17.03 10.92 -16.72
C PRO A 46 16.47 12.21 -16.11
N LYS A 47 15.14 12.34 -16.00
CA LYS A 47 14.46 13.50 -15.39
C LYS A 47 14.02 13.26 -13.94
N LYS A 48 14.42 12.14 -13.32
CA LYS A 48 13.96 11.76 -11.97
C LYS A 48 14.19 12.85 -10.91
N ASP A 49 15.30 13.59 -11.01
CA ASP A 49 15.71 14.57 -9.99
C ASP A 49 15.01 15.94 -10.12
N ILE A 50 14.25 16.16 -11.20
CA ILE A 50 13.44 17.39 -11.42
C ILE A 50 11.93 17.11 -11.47
N GLY A 51 11.50 15.86 -11.33
CA GLY A 51 10.09 15.48 -11.36
C GLY A 51 9.38 15.64 -10.00
N GLU A 52 8.06 15.43 -10.01
CA GLU A 52 7.16 15.49 -8.83
C GLU A 52 7.58 14.58 -7.66
N ARG A 53 8.46 13.60 -7.92
CA ARG A 53 8.96 12.61 -6.96
C ARG A 53 10.47 12.72 -6.72
N ASN A 54 11.07 13.89 -6.95
CA ASN A 54 12.49 14.08 -6.67
C ASN A 54 12.80 14.06 -5.16
N PHE A 55 11.80 14.34 -4.31
CA PHE A 55 11.93 14.32 -2.86
C PHE A 55 12.31 12.93 -2.34
N GLN A 56 11.87 11.84 -3.00
CA GLN A 56 12.33 10.48 -2.68
C GLN A 56 13.85 10.40 -2.81
N GLY A 57 14.41 10.87 -3.92
CA GLY A 57 15.86 10.88 -4.12
C GLY A 57 16.61 11.82 -3.19
N LYS A 58 16.04 12.99 -2.92
CA LYS A 58 16.64 14.04 -2.10
C LYS A 58 16.75 13.64 -0.62
N TYR A 59 15.69 13.06 -0.07
CA TYR A 59 15.59 12.77 1.36
C TYR A 59 15.76 11.28 1.69
N PHE A 60 15.55 10.40 0.72
CA PHE A 60 15.46 8.95 0.91
C PHE A 60 16.10 8.19 -0.25
N SER A 61 17.36 8.53 -0.56
CA SER A 61 18.12 7.96 -1.69
C SER A 61 18.33 6.46 -1.57
N GLU A 62 18.33 5.92 -0.34
CA GLU A 62 18.32 4.49 -0.05
C GLU A 62 17.37 4.20 1.11
N VAL A 63 16.53 3.20 0.90
CA VAL A 63 15.56 2.70 1.86
C VAL A 63 15.83 1.22 2.04
N SER A 64 16.53 0.88 3.11
CA SER A 64 16.79 -0.48 3.58
C SER A 64 15.73 -0.95 4.56
N MET A 65 15.71 -2.25 4.89
CA MET A 65 14.82 -2.76 5.95
C MET A 65 15.14 -2.08 7.29
N ARG A 66 16.43 -1.89 7.60
CA ARG A 66 16.89 -1.18 8.79
C ARG A 66 16.34 0.25 8.85
N PHE A 67 16.32 0.94 7.71
CA PHE A 67 15.76 2.29 7.65
C PHE A 67 14.25 2.29 7.93
N ALA A 68 13.52 1.32 7.39
CA ALA A 68 12.09 1.14 7.68
C ALA A 68 11.85 0.87 9.18
N ASP A 69 12.68 0.03 9.82
CA ASP A 69 12.61 -0.22 11.28
C ASP A 69 12.84 1.04 12.10
N GLN A 70 13.78 1.90 11.69
CA GLN A 70 14.02 3.18 12.36
C GLN A 70 12.83 4.12 12.23
N VAL A 71 12.15 4.14 11.07
CA VAL A 71 10.91 4.91 10.89
C VAL A 71 9.81 4.39 11.81
N ASP A 72 9.67 3.07 11.94
CA ASP A 72 8.67 2.50 12.83
C ASP A 72 8.95 2.73 14.31
N GLN A 73 10.20 2.64 14.75
CA GLN A 73 10.58 2.99 16.12
C GLN A 73 10.27 4.46 16.43
N LEU A 74 10.41 5.33 15.44
CA LEU A 74 10.17 6.76 15.56
C LEU A 74 8.66 7.10 15.57
N LEU A 75 7.90 6.54 14.62
CA LEU A 75 6.48 6.86 14.40
C LEU A 75 5.54 5.99 15.22
N MET A 76 5.98 4.81 15.64
CA MET A 76 5.16 3.86 16.41
C MET A 76 5.97 3.32 17.58
N PRO A 77 6.35 4.18 18.55
CA PRO A 77 7.22 3.78 19.65
C PRO A 77 6.63 2.58 20.42
N ASN A 78 7.50 1.66 20.85
CA ASN A 78 7.13 0.44 21.58
C ASN A 78 6.26 -0.55 20.79
N ARG A 79 6.25 -0.49 19.45
CA ARG A 79 5.60 -1.50 18.60
C ARG A 79 6.64 -2.40 17.96
N VAL A 80 6.26 -3.66 17.79
CA VAL A 80 6.96 -4.63 16.96
C VAL A 80 6.24 -4.70 15.62
N VAL A 81 6.96 -4.43 14.54
CA VAL A 81 6.38 -4.39 13.20
C VAL A 81 7.08 -5.40 12.30
N ASN A 82 6.31 -6.38 11.83
CA ASN A 82 6.68 -7.27 10.74
C ASN A 82 6.08 -6.74 9.44
N ARG A 83 6.69 -7.01 8.28
CA ARG A 83 6.26 -6.39 7.02
C ARG A 83 6.17 -7.35 5.85
N LEU A 84 5.25 -7.06 4.93
CA LEU A 84 5.34 -7.45 3.53
C LEU A 84 5.93 -6.27 2.76
N SER A 85 7.18 -6.45 2.32
CA SER A 85 7.95 -5.40 1.67
C SER A 85 8.15 -5.69 0.18
N PHE A 86 8.25 -4.65 -0.65
CA PHE A 86 8.49 -4.82 -2.08
C PHE A 86 9.16 -3.60 -2.70
N PRO A 87 9.72 -3.72 -3.91
CA PRO A 87 10.34 -2.58 -4.54
C PRO A 87 9.34 -1.49 -4.91
N PHE A 88 9.78 -0.24 -4.80
CA PHE A 88 8.99 0.91 -5.24
C PHE A 88 8.87 0.89 -6.78
N PRO A 89 7.66 1.01 -7.35
CA PRO A 89 7.45 0.94 -8.80
C PRO A 89 7.82 2.28 -9.47
N PHE A 90 9.10 2.54 -9.68
CA PHE A 90 9.55 3.73 -10.41
C PHE A 90 9.04 3.72 -11.86
N LYS A 91 8.83 4.92 -12.43
CA LYS A 91 8.47 5.06 -13.85
C LYS A 91 9.56 4.47 -14.74
N TYR A 92 9.19 3.99 -15.92
CA TYR A 92 10.16 3.50 -16.90
C TYR A 92 11.04 4.65 -17.42
N PRO A 93 12.35 4.44 -17.64
CA PRO A 93 13.11 3.21 -17.37
C PRO A 93 13.39 2.97 -15.88
N CYS A 94 13.35 1.70 -15.47
CA CYS A 94 13.53 1.25 -14.09
C CYS A 94 14.44 0.01 -14.06
N ASN A 95 15.37 -0.04 -13.12
CA ASN A 95 16.22 -1.22 -12.90
C ASN A 95 15.45 -2.29 -12.11
N PHE A 96 14.70 -3.14 -12.81
CA PHE A 96 13.90 -4.20 -12.20
C PHE A 96 14.75 -5.28 -11.53
N GLU A 97 15.84 -5.71 -12.16
CA GLU A 97 16.72 -6.75 -11.64
C GLU A 97 17.35 -6.28 -10.33
N GLY A 98 18.01 -5.11 -10.33
CA GLY A 98 18.60 -4.55 -9.11
C GLY A 98 17.58 -4.26 -8.02
N SER A 99 16.35 -3.87 -8.39
CA SER A 99 15.24 -3.69 -7.44
C SER A 99 14.88 -5.00 -6.74
N ASN A 100 14.75 -6.09 -7.50
CA ASN A 100 14.40 -7.42 -7.00
C ASN A 100 15.55 -8.05 -6.20
N GLU A 101 16.79 -7.91 -6.66
CA GLU A 101 17.98 -8.36 -5.93
C GLU A 101 18.09 -7.66 -4.58
N TYR A 102 17.86 -6.35 -4.54
CA TYR A 102 17.97 -5.58 -3.30
C TYR A 102 16.92 -5.99 -2.28
N ILE A 103 15.63 -6.12 -2.65
CA ILE A 103 14.62 -6.57 -1.67
C ILE A 103 14.94 -7.98 -1.17
N LEU A 104 15.39 -8.89 -2.05
CA LEU A 104 15.78 -10.25 -1.66
C LEU A 104 16.96 -10.25 -0.68
N GLU A 105 17.97 -9.41 -0.90
CA GLU A 105 19.08 -9.20 0.03
C GLU A 105 18.57 -8.69 1.39
N GLN A 106 17.70 -7.67 1.39
CA GLN A 106 17.17 -7.05 2.60
C GLN A 106 16.30 -8.00 3.44
N THR A 107 15.68 -9.03 2.83
CA THR A 107 14.81 -9.98 3.55
C THR A 107 15.42 -11.36 3.76
N LYS A 108 16.63 -11.63 3.23
CA LYS A 108 17.22 -12.98 3.17
C LYS A 108 17.27 -13.71 4.51
N THR A 109 17.59 -12.99 5.59
CA THR A 109 17.76 -13.56 6.94
C THR A 109 16.59 -13.29 7.88
N LEU A 110 15.55 -12.62 7.40
CA LEU A 110 14.42 -12.19 8.22
C LEU A 110 13.26 -13.16 8.05
N THR A 111 12.97 -13.97 9.08
CA THR A 111 11.94 -15.00 8.99
C THR A 111 10.53 -14.43 9.01
N GLU A 112 10.28 -13.38 9.78
CA GLU A 112 8.95 -12.77 9.91
C GLU A 112 8.63 -11.77 8.80
N ASN A 113 9.65 -11.10 8.24
CA ASN A 113 9.47 -10.17 7.13
C ASN A 113 9.43 -10.93 5.81
N LYS A 114 8.45 -10.61 4.97
CA LYS A 114 8.26 -11.25 3.66
C LYS A 114 8.45 -10.24 2.54
N CYS A 115 8.70 -10.74 1.34
CA CYS A 115 8.86 -9.89 0.17
C CYS A 115 7.96 -10.28 -1.00
N LEU A 116 7.58 -9.28 -1.79
CA LEU A 116 7.16 -9.43 -3.18
C LEU A 116 8.28 -8.94 -4.11
N ILE A 117 8.29 -9.44 -5.34
CA ILE A 117 9.17 -8.92 -6.40
C ILE A 117 8.38 -8.01 -7.34
N LEU A 118 9.03 -6.95 -7.83
CA LEU A 118 8.50 -6.07 -8.85
C LEU A 118 8.51 -6.79 -10.19
N ILE A 119 7.37 -6.81 -10.88
CA ILE A 119 7.24 -7.44 -12.20
C ILE A 119 6.77 -6.44 -13.27
N ASN A 120 7.09 -6.73 -14.52
CA ASN A 120 6.52 -6.06 -15.68
C ASN A 120 6.10 -7.10 -16.74
N PRO A 121 5.23 -6.74 -17.70
CA PRO A 121 4.69 -7.69 -18.68
C PRO A 121 5.73 -8.40 -19.57
N ASN A 122 6.95 -7.86 -19.70
CA ASN A 122 7.98 -8.40 -20.58
C ASN A 122 9.01 -9.28 -19.84
N MET A 123 8.86 -9.49 -18.53
CA MET A 123 9.76 -10.37 -17.79
C MET A 123 9.59 -11.83 -18.21
N ASP A 124 10.72 -12.50 -18.47
CA ASP A 124 10.75 -13.90 -18.84
C ASP A 124 10.19 -14.80 -17.71
N LYS A 125 9.37 -15.77 -18.10
CA LYS A 125 8.74 -16.72 -17.19
C LYS A 125 9.76 -17.57 -16.44
N ASN A 126 10.79 -18.08 -17.13
CA ASN A 126 11.79 -18.95 -16.50
C ASN A 126 12.62 -18.18 -15.47
N TYR A 127 12.89 -16.90 -15.74
CA TYR A 127 13.49 -16.00 -14.75
C TYR A 127 12.62 -15.87 -13.50
N ILE A 128 11.31 -15.59 -13.65
CA ILE A 128 10.38 -15.45 -12.52
C ILE A 128 10.30 -16.76 -11.72
N GLU A 129 10.05 -17.90 -12.37
CA GLU A 129 9.98 -19.20 -11.70
C GLU A 129 11.32 -19.56 -11.02
N GLY A 130 12.45 -19.24 -11.66
CA GLY A 130 13.77 -19.42 -11.08
C GLY A 130 14.00 -18.61 -9.80
N LEU A 131 13.48 -17.39 -9.73
CA LEU A 131 13.52 -16.59 -8.50
C LEU A 131 12.65 -17.22 -7.39
N LEU A 132 11.44 -17.66 -7.73
CA LEU A 132 10.51 -18.28 -6.78
C LEU A 132 11.05 -19.58 -6.19
N LEU A 133 11.74 -20.40 -6.98
CA LEU A 133 12.31 -21.68 -6.51
C LEU A 133 13.51 -21.50 -5.57
N LYS A 134 14.25 -20.39 -5.73
CA LYS A 134 15.48 -20.13 -4.95
C LYS A 134 15.25 -19.31 -3.69
N ASN A 135 14.12 -18.61 -3.59
CA ASN A 135 13.89 -17.60 -2.56
C ASN A 135 12.49 -17.74 -1.97
N ASN A 136 12.30 -17.34 -0.70
CA ASN A 136 11.00 -17.33 -0.05
C ASN A 136 10.14 -16.10 -0.43
N ILE A 137 9.97 -15.88 -1.74
CA ILE A 137 9.14 -14.80 -2.28
C ILE A 137 7.65 -15.15 -2.05
N LYS A 138 6.86 -14.16 -1.64
CA LYS A 138 5.42 -14.31 -1.37
C LYS A 138 4.52 -13.82 -2.49
N GLY A 139 5.10 -13.21 -3.52
CA GLY A 139 4.36 -12.89 -4.74
C GLY A 139 4.89 -11.68 -5.50
N PHE A 140 3.98 -10.97 -6.14
CA PHE A 140 4.29 -9.99 -7.17
C PHE A 140 3.74 -8.61 -6.86
N LYS A 141 4.51 -7.60 -7.24
CA LYS A 141 4.08 -6.21 -7.35
C LYS A 141 4.07 -5.81 -8.84
N PRO A 142 2.94 -5.94 -9.54
CA PRO A 142 2.75 -5.29 -10.83
C PRO A 142 2.40 -3.82 -10.61
N TYR A 143 2.56 -3.00 -11.65
CA TYR A 143 2.17 -1.59 -11.56
C TYR A 143 1.81 -0.98 -12.91
N ARG A 144 0.75 -0.16 -12.91
CA ARG A 144 0.19 0.53 -14.10
C ARG A 144 1.19 1.33 -14.94
N PHE A 145 2.32 1.75 -14.38
CA PHE A 145 3.38 2.43 -15.16
C PHE A 145 4.02 1.52 -16.21
N TYR A 146 3.90 0.21 -16.05
CA TYR A 146 4.47 -0.79 -16.96
C TYR A 146 3.44 -1.32 -17.96
N SER A 147 2.32 -0.61 -18.10
CA SER A 147 1.29 -0.95 -19.08
C SER A 147 1.85 -1.05 -20.49
N LYS A 148 1.63 -2.18 -21.18
CA LYS A 148 1.96 -2.36 -22.61
C LYS A 148 1.21 -1.39 -23.53
N THR A 149 0.08 -0.83 -23.09
CA THR A 149 -0.68 0.16 -23.87
C THR A 149 -0.12 1.59 -23.75
N LYS A 150 0.86 1.82 -22.86
CA LYS A 150 1.40 3.12 -22.47
C LYS A 150 0.39 4.06 -21.78
N ASP A 151 -0.91 3.76 -21.80
CA ASP A 151 -1.90 4.45 -20.98
C ASP A 151 -1.77 3.98 -19.53
N THR A 152 -1.04 4.75 -18.73
CA THR A 152 -0.86 4.43 -17.31
C THR A 152 -2.07 4.82 -16.46
N ILE A 153 -3.05 5.54 -17.01
CA ILE A 153 -4.21 6.05 -16.29
C ILE A 153 -5.41 5.12 -16.48
N ASN A 154 -5.76 4.70 -17.69
CA ASN A 154 -6.97 3.89 -17.97
C ASN A 154 -6.69 2.45 -18.47
N CYS A 155 -5.44 1.97 -18.34
CA CYS A 155 -5.12 0.57 -18.62
C CYS A 155 -5.96 -0.43 -17.80
N LYS A 156 -6.14 -1.62 -18.36
CA LYS A 156 -6.75 -2.78 -17.71
C LYS A 156 -5.73 -3.52 -16.85
N ILE A 157 -6.19 -4.41 -15.97
CA ILE A 157 -5.28 -5.21 -15.12
C ILE A 157 -4.30 -6.00 -16.01
N LEU A 158 -4.82 -6.66 -17.05
CA LEU A 158 -4.03 -7.47 -17.99
C LEU A 158 -3.10 -6.67 -18.90
N ASP A 159 -3.10 -5.34 -18.82
CA ASP A 159 -2.15 -4.49 -19.53
C ASP A 159 -0.82 -4.35 -18.79
N PHE A 160 -0.77 -4.56 -17.47
CA PHE A 160 0.46 -4.38 -16.68
C PHE A 160 0.83 -5.62 -15.83
N ILE A 161 0.11 -6.72 -16.01
CA ILE A 161 0.47 -8.09 -15.62
C ILE A 161 -0.11 -9.06 -16.66
N THR A 162 0.60 -10.10 -17.07
CA THR A 162 0.11 -11.05 -18.09
C THR A 162 -0.68 -12.20 -17.46
N GLU A 163 -1.59 -12.85 -18.22
CA GLU A 163 -2.24 -14.07 -17.73
C GLU A 163 -1.23 -15.17 -17.38
N GLU A 164 -0.12 -15.28 -18.12
CA GLU A 164 0.96 -16.23 -17.80
C GLU A 164 1.60 -15.95 -16.44
N GLN A 165 1.81 -14.67 -16.08
CA GLN A 165 2.30 -14.29 -14.76
C GLN A 165 1.26 -14.59 -13.66
N ILE A 166 -0.02 -14.42 -13.95
CA ILE A 166 -1.11 -14.75 -13.01
C ILE A 166 -1.21 -16.28 -12.84
N GLU A 167 -1.02 -17.06 -13.89
CA GLU A 167 -0.97 -18.53 -13.82
C GLU A 167 0.19 -19.02 -12.94
N ILE A 168 1.36 -18.37 -13.01
CA ILE A 168 2.46 -18.64 -12.06
C ILE A 168 2.01 -18.29 -10.64
N ALA A 169 1.38 -17.13 -10.42
CA ALA A 169 0.87 -16.76 -9.11
C ALA A 169 -0.15 -17.78 -8.58
N ASP A 170 -1.04 -18.30 -9.43
CA ASP A 170 -2.00 -19.32 -9.05
C ASP A 170 -1.32 -20.63 -8.66
N LYS A 171 -0.43 -21.13 -9.53
CA LYS A 171 0.36 -22.34 -9.33
C LYS A 171 1.07 -22.31 -7.98
N PHE A 172 1.68 -21.20 -7.61
CA PHE A 172 2.43 -21.06 -6.36
C PHE A 172 1.59 -20.48 -5.19
N GLY A 173 0.31 -20.20 -5.40
CA GLY A 173 -0.59 -19.62 -4.39
C GLY A 173 -0.11 -18.25 -3.88
N LEU A 174 0.46 -17.43 -4.76
CA LEU A 174 1.13 -16.17 -4.44
C LEU A 174 0.17 -15.00 -4.25
N ILE A 175 0.70 -13.95 -3.63
CA ILE A 175 0.05 -12.65 -3.50
C ILE A 175 0.29 -11.80 -4.75
N ILE A 176 -0.72 -11.06 -5.17
CA ILE A 176 -0.56 -9.96 -6.12
C ILE A 176 -1.01 -8.66 -5.45
N MET A 177 -0.06 -7.76 -5.20
CA MET A 177 -0.31 -6.44 -4.62
C MET A 177 -0.77 -5.46 -5.71
N MET A 178 -2.08 -5.39 -5.91
CA MET A 178 -2.72 -4.71 -7.02
C MET A 178 -3.06 -3.26 -6.69
N HIS A 179 -2.39 -2.33 -7.38
CA HIS A 179 -2.81 -0.93 -7.41
C HIS A 179 -3.64 -0.70 -8.68
N LEU A 180 -4.96 -0.59 -8.54
CA LEU A 180 -5.88 -0.44 -9.68
C LEU A 180 -5.57 0.81 -10.51
N ALA A 181 -5.79 0.71 -11.82
CA ALA A 181 -5.81 1.85 -12.72
C ALA A 181 -7.25 2.37 -12.87
N LYS A 182 -7.49 3.20 -13.90
CA LYS A 182 -8.75 3.84 -14.30
C LYS A 182 -9.25 4.89 -13.33
N LYS A 183 -9.85 5.99 -13.80
CA LYS A 183 -10.23 7.12 -12.92
C LYS A 183 -11.18 6.71 -11.78
N ASP A 184 -12.06 5.77 -12.05
CA ASP A 184 -13.09 5.34 -11.10
C ASP A 184 -12.63 4.24 -10.12
N ALA A 185 -11.36 3.80 -10.20
CA ALA A 185 -10.81 2.79 -9.30
C ALA A 185 -11.71 1.52 -9.27
N ILE A 186 -12.08 1.03 -8.09
CA ILE A 186 -12.93 -0.16 -7.93
C ILE A 186 -14.37 0.02 -8.45
N ALA A 187 -14.82 1.25 -8.70
CA ALA A 187 -16.13 1.53 -9.27
C ALA A 187 -16.20 1.44 -10.80
N ASP A 188 -15.06 1.18 -11.45
CA ASP A 188 -14.97 0.98 -12.90
C ASP A 188 -15.38 -0.46 -13.26
N ASP A 189 -16.31 -0.61 -14.21
CA ASP A 189 -16.84 -1.91 -14.58
C ASP A 189 -15.78 -2.82 -15.24
N ASP A 190 -14.77 -2.27 -15.92
CA ASP A 190 -13.65 -3.09 -16.43
C ASP A 190 -12.84 -3.69 -15.28
N ASN A 191 -12.54 -2.91 -14.23
CA ASN A 191 -11.80 -3.43 -13.07
C ASN A 191 -12.61 -4.52 -12.35
N ILE A 192 -13.91 -4.32 -12.19
CA ILE A 192 -14.81 -5.31 -11.57
C ILE A 192 -14.85 -6.59 -12.40
N ASN A 193 -15.06 -6.48 -13.71
CA ASN A 193 -15.15 -7.62 -14.61
C ASN A 193 -13.82 -8.40 -14.66
N ASP A 194 -12.69 -7.69 -14.75
CA ASP A 194 -11.36 -8.31 -14.71
C ASP A 194 -11.15 -9.05 -13.37
N LEU A 195 -11.48 -8.42 -12.23
CA LEU A 195 -11.33 -9.06 -10.92
C LEU A 195 -12.21 -10.30 -10.75
N ILE A 196 -13.46 -10.26 -11.21
CA ILE A 196 -14.36 -11.43 -11.17
C ILE A 196 -13.79 -12.56 -12.04
N TYR A 197 -13.47 -12.26 -13.31
CA TYR A 197 -12.94 -13.26 -14.24
C TYR A 197 -11.62 -13.87 -13.75
N LEU A 198 -10.67 -13.04 -13.30
CA LEU A 198 -9.37 -13.52 -12.86
C LEU A 198 -9.44 -14.25 -11.52
N SER A 199 -10.33 -13.85 -10.61
CA SER A 199 -10.52 -14.55 -9.33
C SER A 199 -11.16 -15.92 -9.51
N ASP A 200 -12.07 -16.07 -10.48
CA ASP A 200 -12.71 -17.35 -10.81
C ASP A 200 -11.75 -18.28 -11.56
N LYS A 201 -11.02 -17.75 -12.55
CA LYS A 201 -10.06 -18.53 -13.35
C LYS A 201 -8.81 -18.94 -12.55
N TYR A 202 -8.35 -18.10 -11.62
CA TYR A 202 -7.14 -18.29 -10.83
C TYR A 202 -7.43 -18.22 -9.31
N PRO A 203 -8.11 -19.24 -8.77
CA PRO A 203 -8.65 -19.19 -7.41
C PRO A 203 -7.60 -19.23 -6.30
N ASN A 204 -6.36 -19.65 -6.60
CA ASN A 204 -5.27 -19.72 -5.62
C ASN A 204 -4.49 -18.41 -5.47
N VAL A 205 -4.63 -17.50 -6.45
CA VAL A 205 -4.06 -16.16 -6.40
C VAL A 205 -4.68 -15.37 -5.27
N LYS A 206 -3.86 -14.72 -4.46
CA LYS A 206 -4.32 -13.86 -3.36
C LYS A 206 -4.17 -12.40 -3.75
N TRP A 207 -5.27 -11.75 -4.12
CA TRP A 207 -5.25 -10.34 -4.50
C TRP A 207 -5.25 -9.46 -3.26
N ILE A 208 -4.27 -8.57 -3.13
CA ILE A 208 -4.37 -7.45 -2.19
C ILE A 208 -4.65 -6.20 -3.00
N LEU A 209 -5.85 -5.62 -2.84
CA LEU A 209 -6.23 -4.37 -3.49
C LEU A 209 -5.75 -3.20 -2.64
N ALA A 210 -4.67 -2.55 -3.09
CA ALA A 210 -4.00 -1.49 -2.34
C ALA A 210 -4.88 -0.24 -2.18
N HIS A 211 -4.67 0.50 -1.09
CA HIS A 211 -5.30 1.79 -0.79
C HIS A 211 -6.83 1.72 -0.81
N CYS A 212 -7.42 0.74 -0.11
CA CYS A 212 -8.85 0.44 -0.13
C CYS A 212 -9.37 0.23 -1.57
N ALA A 213 -8.67 -0.61 -2.35
CA ALA A 213 -8.90 -0.77 -3.79
C ALA A 213 -8.84 0.57 -4.56
N ARG A 214 -7.84 1.39 -4.21
CA ARG A 214 -7.59 2.74 -4.72
C ARG A 214 -8.74 3.72 -4.51
N SER A 215 -9.52 3.49 -3.46
CA SER A 215 -10.64 4.33 -3.06
C SER A 215 -10.18 5.26 -1.94
N TYR A 216 -9.66 6.41 -2.33
CA TYR A 216 -9.37 7.47 -1.38
C TYR A 216 -10.66 8.17 -0.90
N SER A 217 -11.75 8.04 -1.66
CA SER A 217 -13.09 8.54 -1.33
C SER A 217 -14.12 7.40 -1.31
N ALA A 218 -15.10 7.47 -0.41
CA ALA A 218 -16.09 6.43 -0.15
C ALA A 218 -16.91 6.00 -1.37
N TRP A 219 -17.27 6.94 -2.24
CA TRP A 219 -18.20 6.70 -3.35
C TRP A 219 -17.76 5.55 -4.28
N ALA A 220 -16.44 5.36 -4.43
CA ALA A 220 -15.92 4.31 -5.30
C ALA A 220 -16.20 2.91 -4.70
N LEU A 221 -15.97 2.74 -3.40
CA LEU A 221 -16.33 1.53 -2.68
C LEU A 221 -17.83 1.31 -2.68
N GLU A 222 -18.62 2.32 -2.32
CA GLU A 222 -20.08 2.22 -2.25
C GLU A 222 -20.70 1.75 -3.58
N LYS A 223 -20.13 2.19 -4.72
CA LYS A 223 -20.56 1.79 -6.06
C LYS A 223 -20.06 0.40 -6.46
N GLY A 224 -18.79 0.06 -6.17
CA GLY A 224 -18.13 -1.13 -6.73
C GLY A 224 -18.11 -2.35 -5.81
N ILE A 225 -17.96 -2.16 -4.51
CA ILE A 225 -17.53 -3.22 -3.58
C ILE A 225 -18.53 -4.37 -3.48
N LYS A 226 -19.83 -4.07 -3.54
CA LYS A 226 -20.92 -5.07 -3.47
C LYS A 226 -20.86 -6.11 -4.58
N LYS A 227 -20.24 -5.77 -5.72
CA LYS A 227 -20.09 -6.67 -6.87
C LYS A 227 -18.96 -7.70 -6.70
N ILE A 228 -18.01 -7.43 -5.79
CA ILE A 228 -16.79 -8.25 -5.63
C ILE A 228 -16.54 -8.75 -4.20
N ARG A 229 -17.29 -8.28 -3.21
CA ARG A 229 -17.06 -8.61 -1.78
C ARG A 229 -17.08 -10.12 -1.47
N ASP A 230 -17.85 -10.88 -2.25
CA ASP A 230 -18.02 -12.33 -2.07
C ASP A 230 -16.87 -13.14 -2.71
N LEU A 231 -15.96 -12.50 -3.47
CA LEU A 231 -14.77 -13.14 -4.01
C LEU A 231 -13.84 -13.55 -2.86
N LYS A 232 -13.54 -14.85 -2.77
CA LYS A 232 -12.88 -15.46 -1.61
C LYS A 232 -11.40 -15.11 -1.49
N ASN A 233 -10.76 -14.75 -2.60
CA ASN A 233 -9.34 -14.58 -2.74
C ASN A 233 -8.92 -13.11 -2.94
N ILE A 234 -9.72 -12.18 -2.40
CA ILE A 234 -9.45 -10.74 -2.39
C ILE A 234 -9.36 -10.22 -0.95
N TRP A 235 -8.30 -9.47 -0.68
CA TRP A 235 -8.03 -8.72 0.54
C TRP A 235 -7.73 -7.25 0.19
N TYR A 236 -7.73 -6.39 1.21
CA TYR A 236 -7.59 -4.95 1.06
C TYR A 236 -6.60 -4.43 2.09
N ASP A 237 -5.73 -3.50 1.69
CA ASP A 237 -4.97 -2.70 2.64
C ASP A 237 -5.60 -1.30 2.80
N CYS A 238 -5.37 -0.65 3.95
CA CYS A 238 -5.84 0.72 4.20
C CYS A 238 -4.79 1.80 3.90
N SER A 239 -3.70 1.43 3.23
CA SER A 239 -2.50 2.27 3.13
C SER A 239 -2.77 3.65 2.53
N THR A 240 -2.25 4.68 3.19
CA THR A 240 -2.34 6.12 2.86
C THR A 240 -3.75 6.70 2.69
N VAL A 241 -4.81 5.93 2.94
CA VAL A 241 -6.21 6.43 2.92
C VAL A 241 -6.51 7.17 4.21
N CYS A 242 -6.66 8.49 4.12
CA CYS A 242 -6.83 9.38 5.26
C CYS A 242 -8.28 9.82 5.51
N GLU A 243 -9.23 9.31 4.72
CA GLU A 243 -10.65 9.65 4.79
C GLU A 243 -11.41 8.58 5.55
N SER A 244 -12.03 8.95 6.68
CA SER A 244 -12.78 8.02 7.53
C SER A 244 -13.95 7.38 6.80
N ASP A 245 -14.60 8.12 5.90
CA ASP A 245 -15.79 7.63 5.18
C ASP A 245 -15.40 6.54 4.17
N SER A 246 -14.21 6.64 3.57
CA SER A 246 -13.72 5.58 2.67
C SER A 246 -13.37 4.31 3.46
N ILE A 247 -12.73 4.50 4.61
CA ILE A 247 -12.43 3.43 5.54
C ILE A 247 -13.72 2.73 6.04
N ASP A 248 -14.73 3.51 6.46
CA ASP A 248 -16.03 2.98 6.90
C ASP A 248 -16.75 2.25 5.76
N ALA A 249 -16.79 2.82 4.56
CA ALA A 249 -17.35 2.17 3.39
C ALA A 249 -16.69 0.81 3.08
N LEU A 250 -15.38 0.68 3.33
CA LEU A 250 -14.68 -0.60 3.22
C LEU A 250 -15.11 -1.57 4.33
N TYR A 251 -15.09 -1.13 5.59
CA TYR A 251 -15.51 -1.95 6.74
C TYR A 251 -16.93 -2.50 6.56
N GLN A 252 -17.89 -1.65 6.20
CA GLN A 252 -19.28 -2.06 5.95
C GLN A 252 -19.42 -2.90 4.66
N GLY A 253 -18.53 -2.68 3.69
CA GLY A 253 -18.60 -3.28 2.37
C GLY A 253 -18.14 -4.74 2.32
N VAL A 254 -17.05 -5.08 3.03
CA VAL A 254 -16.39 -6.40 2.93
C VAL A 254 -16.18 -7.13 4.26
N GLY A 255 -16.44 -6.50 5.41
CA GLY A 255 -16.10 -7.07 6.72
C GLY A 255 -14.62 -6.89 7.09
N LEU A 256 -14.31 -6.99 8.37
CA LEU A 256 -12.96 -6.70 8.89
C LEU A 256 -11.95 -7.80 8.56
N GLU A 257 -12.40 -9.03 8.32
CA GLU A 257 -11.57 -10.22 8.12
C GLU A 257 -10.72 -10.19 6.83
N LYS A 258 -11.08 -9.34 5.87
CA LYS A 258 -10.35 -9.15 4.61
C LYS A 258 -9.50 -7.88 4.59
N ILE A 259 -9.47 -7.13 5.69
CA ILE A 259 -8.87 -5.79 5.73
C ILE A 259 -7.62 -5.82 6.60
N MET A 260 -6.57 -5.18 6.12
CA MET A 260 -5.25 -5.19 6.74
C MET A 260 -4.68 -3.78 6.83
N TYR A 261 -3.95 -3.51 7.90
CA TYR A 261 -3.08 -2.35 7.98
C TYR A 261 -1.92 -2.49 6.98
N GLY A 262 -1.71 -1.45 6.18
CA GLY A 262 -0.48 -1.21 5.44
C GLY A 262 -0.14 0.27 5.54
N SER A 263 1.13 0.65 5.59
CA SER A 263 1.52 2.06 5.71
C SER A 263 1.72 2.77 4.37
N ASP A 264 2.03 2.01 3.31
CA ASP A 264 2.62 2.54 2.06
C ASP A 264 3.86 3.37 2.38
N ASP A 265 4.66 2.88 3.32
CA ASP A 265 5.82 3.61 3.80
C ASP A 265 6.83 3.88 2.71
N MET A 266 7.55 4.98 2.89
CA MET A 266 8.15 5.85 1.87
C MET A 266 7.21 6.92 1.31
N ILE A 267 5.88 6.75 1.50
CA ILE A 267 4.86 7.79 1.36
C ILE A 267 4.18 8.08 2.70
N GLY A 268 3.74 7.05 3.44
CA GLY A 268 3.00 7.20 4.70
C GLY A 268 3.71 8.07 5.75
N ARG A 269 5.04 7.97 5.86
CA ARG A 269 5.84 8.81 6.78
C ARG A 269 6.05 10.26 6.34
N MET A 270 5.58 10.68 5.18
CA MET A 270 5.66 12.09 4.79
C MET A 270 4.65 12.92 5.57
N ARG A 271 4.88 14.23 5.69
CA ARG A 271 3.90 15.14 6.32
C ARG A 271 2.79 15.51 5.35
N GLY A 272 1.57 15.61 5.87
CA GLY A 272 0.38 16.01 5.12
C GLY A 272 -0.73 14.98 5.20
N LYS A 273 -1.67 15.07 4.25
CA LYS A 273 -2.86 14.22 4.18
C LYS A 273 -3.35 14.10 2.74
N TYR A 274 -3.82 12.92 2.36
CA TYR A 274 -4.67 12.79 1.17
C TYR A 274 -6.06 13.34 1.48
N ILE A 275 -6.40 14.47 0.85
CA ILE A 275 -7.72 15.09 0.97
C ILE A 275 -8.60 14.67 -0.19
N THR A 276 -9.87 14.38 0.09
CA THR A 276 -10.86 14.17 -0.96
C THR A 276 -11.88 15.28 -1.01
N PHE A 277 -12.40 15.44 -2.22
CA PHE A 277 -13.43 16.40 -2.54
C PHE A 277 -14.69 15.69 -3.07
N GLY A 278 -14.91 14.44 -2.68
CA GLY A 278 -15.92 13.57 -3.29
C GLY A 278 -15.63 13.32 -4.77
N LYS A 279 -16.29 14.06 -5.66
CA LYS A 279 -16.07 14.00 -7.12
C LYS A 279 -15.52 15.30 -7.76
N ALA A 280 -15.36 16.39 -6.99
CA ALA A 280 -14.65 17.66 -7.26
C ALA A 280 -15.08 18.73 -6.22
N TRP A 281 -14.44 19.90 -6.20
CA TRP A 281 -14.65 20.94 -5.17
C TRP A 281 -14.86 22.37 -5.67
N SER A 282 -15.10 23.24 -4.67
CA SER A 282 -15.47 24.68 -4.70
C SER A 282 -14.53 25.60 -5.50
N ALA A 283 -15.06 26.79 -5.83
CA ALA A 283 -14.23 27.97 -6.02
C ALA A 283 -13.91 28.58 -4.65
N ILE A 284 -12.65 28.83 -4.33
CA ILE A 284 -12.27 29.62 -3.14
C ILE A 284 -12.25 31.11 -3.56
N ASN A 285 -12.21 32.11 -2.64
CA ASN A 285 -11.84 33.55 -2.81
C ASN A 285 -11.64 34.23 -1.42
N SER A 286 -11.19 35.48 -1.22
CA SER A 286 -11.60 36.72 -1.89
C SER A 286 -10.97 36.99 -3.24
N ASP A 287 -9.97 36.21 -3.69
CA ASP A 287 -9.66 35.95 -5.12
C ASP A 287 -8.83 34.65 -5.39
N ASN A 288 -9.00 33.61 -4.57
CA ASN A 288 -9.51 32.32 -5.06
C ASN A 288 -8.80 31.00 -4.72
N HIS A 289 -7.71 31.05 -3.96
CA HIS A 289 -7.32 30.01 -2.97
C HIS A 289 -6.00 30.38 -2.27
N ASN A 290 -5.98 30.25 -0.95
CA ASN A 290 -4.78 30.12 -0.12
C ASN A 290 -5.20 29.31 1.12
N LEU A 291 -4.50 28.23 1.48
CA LEU A 291 -4.74 27.49 2.72
C LEU A 291 -4.23 28.33 3.91
N ALA A 292 -4.88 29.46 4.17
CA ALA A 292 -4.56 30.32 5.30
C ALA A 292 -5.06 29.64 6.58
N LEU A 293 -4.15 28.97 7.28
CA LEU A 293 -4.40 28.28 8.54
C LEU A 293 -4.29 29.22 9.76
N SER A 294 -4.51 30.52 9.59
CA SER A 294 -4.23 31.56 10.60
C SER A 294 -5.09 31.48 11.88
N HIS A 295 -6.16 30.68 11.86
CA HIS A 295 -7.07 30.49 13.00
C HIS A 295 -6.89 29.14 13.70
N CYS A 296 -5.90 28.33 13.31
CA CYS A 296 -5.63 27.03 13.92
C CYS A 296 -4.13 26.75 13.97
N ASP A 297 -3.78 25.56 14.47
CA ASP A 297 -2.43 25.02 14.32
C ASP A 297 -2.20 24.64 12.86
N ASP A 298 -1.18 25.20 12.22
CA ASP A 298 -0.88 25.03 10.80
C ASP A 298 0.05 23.83 10.51
N ARG A 299 0.55 23.18 11.57
CA ARG A 299 1.50 22.08 11.46
C ARG A 299 0.80 20.84 10.89
N MET A 300 1.45 20.22 9.91
CA MET A 300 1.01 18.94 9.35
C MET A 300 1.67 17.78 10.08
N THR A 301 0.88 16.80 10.51
CA THR A 301 1.41 15.51 10.99
C THR A 301 1.71 14.56 9.84
N PHE A 302 2.11 13.33 10.13
CA PHE A 302 2.40 12.29 9.15
C PHE A 302 1.13 11.76 8.47
N ILE A 303 1.20 11.46 7.18
CA ILE A 303 0.11 10.82 6.42
C ILE A 303 -0.32 9.52 7.12
N ARG A 304 0.64 8.76 7.66
CA ARG A 304 0.40 7.54 8.44
C ARG A 304 -0.45 7.82 9.68
N TYR A 305 -0.21 8.93 10.38
CA TYR A 305 -1.03 9.30 11.55
C TYR A 305 -2.44 9.68 11.10
N GLU A 306 -2.59 10.43 10.01
CA GLU A 306 -3.90 10.73 9.43
C GLU A 306 -4.65 9.46 8.98
N GLN A 307 -3.96 8.48 8.39
CA GLN A 307 -4.52 7.17 8.07
C GLN A 307 -4.97 6.44 9.33
N LEU A 308 -4.12 6.34 10.36
CA LEU A 308 -4.46 5.67 11.62
C LEU A 308 -5.65 6.33 12.32
N ARG A 309 -5.74 7.66 12.28
CA ARG A 309 -6.90 8.42 12.76
C ARG A 309 -8.15 8.12 11.94
N ALA A 310 -8.03 7.97 10.62
CA ALA A 310 -9.13 7.57 9.74
C ALA A 310 -9.61 6.14 10.05
N MET A 311 -8.70 5.19 10.22
CA MET A 311 -8.96 3.82 10.68
C MET A 311 -9.71 3.82 12.02
N LYS A 312 -9.20 4.56 13.01
CA LYS A 312 -9.85 4.71 14.32
C LYS A 312 -11.24 5.34 14.22
N ARG A 313 -11.44 6.31 13.32
CA ARG A 313 -12.74 6.97 13.12
C ARG A 313 -13.74 6.08 12.41
N GLY A 314 -13.33 5.34 11.38
CA GLY A 314 -14.21 4.45 10.60
C GLY A 314 -14.83 3.34 11.45
N ILE A 315 -14.14 2.89 12.51
CA ILE A 315 -14.71 1.93 13.45
C ILE A 315 -15.60 2.56 14.53
N ARG A 316 -15.76 3.89 14.65
CA ARG A 316 -16.48 4.49 15.81
C ARG A 316 -17.95 4.08 15.91
N ASN A 317 -18.59 3.84 14.76
CA ASN A 317 -19.98 3.41 14.69
C ASN A 317 -20.14 1.88 14.81
N SER A 318 -19.03 1.15 14.75
CA SER A 318 -18.96 -0.30 14.86
C SER A 318 -18.31 -0.63 16.20
N LYS A 319 -19.04 -1.24 17.15
CA LYS A 319 -18.43 -1.66 18.42
C LYS A 319 -17.48 -2.84 18.18
N ILE A 320 -16.25 -2.56 17.74
CA ILE A 320 -15.25 -3.58 17.50
C ILE A 320 -14.49 -3.90 18.80
N THR A 321 -14.15 -5.16 18.95
CA THR A 321 -13.42 -5.72 20.07
C THR A 321 -11.91 -5.48 19.93
N GLU A 322 -11.16 -5.68 21.02
CA GLU A 322 -9.70 -5.71 20.96
C GLU A 322 -9.16 -6.79 20.01
N SER A 323 -9.86 -7.92 19.90
CA SER A 323 -9.51 -8.99 18.96
C SER A 323 -9.61 -8.53 17.51
N GLU A 324 -10.73 -7.87 17.15
CA GLU A 324 -10.91 -7.35 15.79
C GLU A 324 -9.90 -6.25 15.45
N LYS A 325 -9.48 -5.44 16.43
CA LYS A 325 -8.33 -4.53 16.24
C LYS A 325 -7.05 -5.31 15.97
N GLN A 326 -6.76 -6.37 16.73
CA GLN A 326 -5.58 -7.21 16.47
C GLN A 326 -5.65 -7.90 15.11
N ASP A 327 -6.86 -8.24 14.63
CA ASP A 327 -7.07 -8.82 13.31
C ASP A 327 -6.72 -7.83 12.19
N LEU A 328 -7.22 -6.61 12.29
CA LEU A 328 -6.93 -5.52 11.33
C LEU A 328 -5.44 -5.19 11.24
N PHE A 329 -4.73 -5.19 12.37
CA PHE A 329 -3.33 -4.77 12.42
C PHE A 329 -2.33 -5.92 12.26
N TYR A 330 -2.73 -7.18 12.47
CA TYR A 330 -1.79 -8.29 12.49
C TYR A 330 -2.36 -9.60 11.96
N ASN A 331 -3.43 -10.15 12.56
CA ASN A 331 -3.79 -11.55 12.31
C ASN A 331 -4.25 -11.78 10.87
N ASN A 332 -5.02 -10.86 10.28
CA ASN A 332 -5.47 -11.02 8.89
C ASN A 332 -4.27 -11.10 7.93
N ALA A 333 -3.30 -10.22 8.11
CA ALA A 333 -2.07 -10.22 7.33
C ALA A 333 -1.24 -11.47 7.57
N LYS A 334 -1.02 -11.86 8.84
CA LYS A 334 -0.25 -13.06 9.18
C LYS A 334 -0.89 -14.32 8.59
N ASN A 335 -2.20 -14.48 8.73
CA ASN A 335 -2.97 -15.60 8.17
C ASN A 335 -2.85 -15.65 6.64
N LEU A 336 -2.98 -14.50 5.97
CA LEU A 336 -2.82 -14.42 4.51
C LEU A 336 -1.40 -14.83 4.09
N ILE A 337 -0.37 -14.26 4.74
CA ILE A 337 1.03 -14.55 4.44
C ILE A 337 1.37 -16.03 4.68
N ASP A 338 0.90 -16.60 5.78
CA ASP A 338 1.16 -18.00 6.13
C ASP A 338 0.46 -18.95 5.17
N SER A 339 -0.68 -18.55 4.58
CA SER A 339 -1.38 -19.31 3.54
C SER A 339 -0.65 -19.34 2.18
N VAL A 340 0.43 -18.55 2.02
CA VAL A 340 1.30 -18.59 0.84
C VAL A 340 2.41 -19.61 1.08
N ASN A 341 2.56 -20.58 0.18
CA ASN A 341 3.52 -21.69 0.24
C ASN A 341 3.25 -22.76 1.32
N SER A 342 2.16 -22.67 2.09
CA SER A 342 1.68 -23.81 2.89
C SER A 342 1.00 -24.80 1.96
N ARG A 343 1.81 -25.65 1.34
CA ARG A 343 1.33 -26.93 0.81
C ARG A 343 1.51 -27.96 1.93
N ASN A 344 0.38 -28.50 2.40
CA ASN A 344 0.36 -29.84 2.97
C ASN A 344 0.78 -30.84 1.90
#